data_AF-A0A4U5PZI7-F1
#
_entry.id   AF-A0A4U5PZI7-F1
#
_cell.length_a   1.000
_cell.length_b   1.000
_cell.length_c   1.000
_cell.angle_alpha   90.00
_cell.angle_beta   90.00
_cell.angle_gamma   90.00
#
_symmetry.space_group_name_H-M   'P 1'
#
loop_
_entity.id
_entity.type
_entity.pdbx_description
1 polymer ?
#
loop_
_entity_poly.entity_id
_entity_poly.type
_entity_poly.pdbx_seq_one_letter_code
_entity_poly.pdbx_strand_id
1 'polypeptide(L)'
;MAELAETAVMPKVITFLSSLLQRVAESNDISHQLYPQKASIFHGLTRPTISIQNYLERIFKYSNCSPSCFVVAYVYLDRFSQRQSCFPLNSFNVHRLLITSVLVSVKFMDDM
;
A
#
# COMPACT_ATOMS: atom_id res chain seq x y z
N MET A 1 4.47 -24.63 -13.78
CA MET A 1 5.30 -24.78 -12.56
C MET A 1 5.58 -23.43 -11.90
N ALA A 2 5.86 -22.36 -12.66
CA ALA A 2 6.01 -21.00 -12.14
C ALA A 2 4.74 -20.43 -11.47
N GLU A 3 3.56 -20.59 -12.09
CA GLU A 3 2.28 -20.07 -11.53
C GLU A 3 1.90 -20.69 -10.17
N LEU A 4 2.21 -21.97 -9.95
CA LEU A 4 1.95 -22.65 -8.67
C LEU A 4 2.85 -22.13 -7.54
N ALA A 5 4.09 -21.74 -7.86
CA ALA A 5 5.02 -21.15 -6.89
C ALA A 5 4.63 -19.70 -6.56
N GLU A 6 4.21 -18.92 -7.56
CA GLU A 6 3.70 -17.55 -7.35
C GLU A 6 2.47 -17.52 -6.45
N THR A 7 1.57 -18.50 -6.59
CA THR A 7 0.35 -18.60 -5.78
C THR A 7 0.64 -18.87 -4.30
N ALA A 8 1.73 -19.58 -3.96
CA ALA A 8 2.11 -19.87 -2.58
C ALA A 8 2.94 -18.75 -1.91
N VAL A 9 3.67 -17.97 -2.71
CA VAL A 9 4.54 -16.88 -2.23
C VAL A 9 3.72 -15.62 -1.92
N MET A 10 2.72 -15.31 -2.75
CA MET A 10 1.95 -14.07 -2.63
C MET A 10 1.22 -13.88 -1.29
N PRO A 11 0.59 -14.88 -0.68
CA PRO A 11 0.01 -14.74 0.65
C PRO A 11 1.03 -14.28 1.71
N LYS A 12 2.27 -14.79 1.63
CA LYS A 12 3.36 -14.38 2.55
C LYS A 12 3.80 -12.95 2.29
N VAL A 13 3.93 -12.56 1.02
CA VAL A 13 4.26 -11.18 0.62
C VAL A 13 3.19 -10.21 1.11
N ILE A 14 1.91 -10.54 0.89
CA ILE A 14 0.78 -9.72 1.33
C ILE A 14 0.78 -9.58 2.85
N THR A 15 0.95 -10.68 3.59
CA THR A 15 1.03 -10.66 5.07
C THR A 15 2.20 -9.80 5.56
N PHE A 16 3.37 -9.91 4.93
CA PHE A 16 4.53 -9.10 5.29
C PHE A 16 4.28 -7.62 5.02
N LEU A 17 3.89 -7.26 3.79
CA LEU A 17 3.64 -5.88 3.38
C LEU A 17 2.52 -5.23 4.22
N SER A 18 1.43 -5.97 4.48
CA SER A 18 0.33 -5.45 5.30
C SER A 18 0.78 -5.16 6.72
N SER A 19 1.53 -6.07 7.36
CA SER A 19 2.02 -5.88 8.72
C SER A 19 3.01 -4.71 8.84
N LEU A 20 3.87 -4.53 7.84
CA LEU A 20 4.81 -3.42 7.77
C LEU A 20 4.08 -2.08 7.61
N LEU A 21 3.18 -2.00 6.63
CA LEU A 21 2.40 -0.78 6.37
C LEU A 21 1.49 -0.42 7.55
N GLN A 22 0.92 -1.42 8.22
CA GLN A 22 0.12 -1.22 9.43
C GLN A 22 0.96 -0.60 10.55
N ARG A 23 2.15 -1.14 10.82
CA ARG A 23 3.05 -0.63 11.87
C ARG A 23 3.51 0.79 11.58
N VAL A 24 3.85 1.11 10.32
CA VAL A 24 4.23 2.47 9.91
C VAL A 24 3.05 3.42 10.08
N ALA A 25 1.86 3.04 9.61
CA ALA A 25 0.66 3.86 9.72
C ALA A 25 0.31 4.19 11.18
N GLU A 26 0.34 3.18 12.07
CA GLU A 26 0.07 3.35 13.49
C GLU A 26 1.11 4.23 14.20
N SER A 27 2.39 4.05 13.88
CA SER A 27 3.47 4.87 14.45
C SER A 27 3.33 6.35 14.04
N ASN A 28 2.90 6.59 12.80
CA ASN A 28 2.69 7.93 12.27
C ASN A 28 1.37 8.57 12.74
N ASP A 29 0.33 7.78 13.02
CA ASP A 29 -0.92 8.26 13.63
C ASP A 29 -0.66 8.92 15.00
N ILE A 30 0.26 8.37 15.79
CA ILE A 30 0.67 8.96 17.09
C ILE A 30 1.37 10.32 16.86
N SER A 31 2.23 10.38 15.85
CA SER A 31 3.00 11.59 15.50
C SER A 31 2.13 12.68 14.88
N HIS A 32 0.94 12.34 14.37
CA HIS A 32 -0.01 13.25 13.72
C HIS A 32 -0.49 14.39 14.64
N GLN A 33 -0.40 14.23 15.96
CA GLN A 33 -0.83 15.25 16.92
C GLN A 33 0.05 16.51 16.94
N LEU A 34 1.21 16.49 16.29
CA LEU A 34 2.23 17.54 16.41
C LEU A 34 2.25 18.55 15.26
N TYR A 35 1.67 18.24 14.09
CA TYR A 35 1.74 19.12 12.92
C TYR A 35 0.45 19.11 12.09
N PRO A 36 -0.07 20.28 11.66
CA PRO A 36 -1.21 20.34 10.75
C PRO A 36 -0.83 19.70 9.41
N GLN A 37 -1.51 18.61 9.08
CA GLN A 37 -1.33 17.92 7.80
C GLN A 37 -1.85 18.81 6.67
N LYS A 38 -1.07 18.91 5.59
CA LYS A 38 -1.57 19.50 4.35
C LYS A 38 -2.68 18.63 3.78
N ALA A 39 -3.80 19.25 3.42
CA ALA A 39 -4.87 18.55 2.72
C ALA A 39 -4.34 17.87 1.45
N SER A 40 -4.69 16.60 1.28
CA SER A 40 -4.24 15.76 0.16
C SER A 40 -5.40 14.92 -0.34
N ILE A 41 -5.45 14.67 -1.64
CA ILE A 41 -6.44 13.79 -2.27
C ILE A 41 -6.36 12.34 -1.76
N PHE A 42 -5.21 11.97 -1.18
CA PHE A 42 -5.00 10.65 -0.60
C PHE A 42 -5.48 10.55 0.84
N HIS A 43 -5.83 11.66 1.50
CA HIS A 43 -6.29 11.64 2.88
C HIS A 43 -7.81 11.42 2.94
N GLY A 44 -8.23 10.32 3.56
CA GLY A 44 -9.64 10.02 3.80
C GLY A 44 -10.21 10.87 4.93
N LEU A 45 -11.51 11.17 4.85
CA LEU A 45 -12.25 11.84 5.94
C LEU A 45 -12.43 10.92 7.16
N THR A 46 -12.46 9.61 6.92
CA THR A 46 -12.62 8.58 7.93
C THR A 46 -11.63 7.45 7.68
N ARG A 47 -11.20 6.79 8.77
CA ARG A 47 -10.37 5.59 8.68
C ARG A 47 -11.20 4.46 8.03
N PRO A 48 -10.67 3.77 7.00
CA PRO A 48 -11.36 2.63 6.41
C PRO A 48 -11.60 1.51 7.43
N THR A 49 -12.76 0.86 7.36
CA THR A 49 -13.11 -0.27 8.25
C THR A 49 -12.42 -1.58 7.86
N ILE A 50 -11.96 -1.69 6.61
CA ILE A 50 -11.21 -2.83 6.11
C ILE A 50 -9.74 -2.73 6.52
N SER A 51 -9.15 -3.83 7.00
CA SER A 51 -7.72 -3.89 7.31
C SER A 51 -6.87 -3.75 6.03
N ILE A 52 -5.62 -3.32 6.19
CA ILE A 52 -4.67 -3.22 5.06
C ILE A 52 -4.47 -4.60 4.41
N GLN A 53 -4.39 -5.66 5.22
CA GLN A 53 -4.26 -7.04 4.72
C GLN A 53 -5.45 -7.45 3.85
N ASN A 54 -6.68 -7.35 4.38
CA ASN A 54 -7.88 -7.73 3.62
C ASN A 54 -8.02 -6.87 2.36
N TYR A 55 -7.58 -5.62 2.40
CA TYR A 55 -7.57 -4.74 1.24
C TYR A 55 -6.56 -5.21 0.18
N LEU A 56 -5.33 -5.54 0.57
CA LEU A 56 -4.32 -6.11 -0.34
C LEU A 56 -4.75 -7.45 -0.94
N GLU A 57 -5.33 -8.34 -0.13
CA GLU A 57 -5.88 -9.62 -0.60
C GLU A 57 -6.97 -9.41 -1.66
N ARG A 58 -7.85 -8.42 -1.46
CA ARG A 58 -8.84 -8.06 -2.47
C ARG A 58 -8.20 -7.53 -3.74
N ILE A 59 -7.20 -6.65 -3.63
CA ILE A 59 -6.48 -6.14 -4.81
C ILE A 59 -5.86 -7.31 -5.56
N PHE A 60 -5.15 -8.21 -4.88
CA PHE A 60 -4.55 -9.40 -5.49
C PHE A 60 -5.60 -10.29 -6.17
N LYS A 61 -6.72 -10.56 -5.50
CA LYS A 61 -7.80 -11.40 -6.04
C LYS A 61 -8.45 -10.82 -7.30
N TYR A 62 -8.58 -9.49 -7.41
CA TYR A 62 -9.37 -8.85 -8.46
C TYR A 62 -8.56 -8.12 -9.53
N SER A 63 -7.27 -7.86 -9.32
CA SER A 63 -6.43 -7.10 -10.27
C SER A 63 -5.88 -7.94 -11.42
N ASN A 64 -5.77 -9.27 -11.24
CA ASN A 64 -5.13 -10.18 -12.19
C ASN A 64 -3.77 -9.68 -12.71
N CYS A 65 -2.98 -9.04 -11.83
CA CYS A 65 -1.68 -8.48 -12.16
C CYS A 65 -0.53 -9.35 -11.66
N SER A 66 0.66 -9.15 -12.23
CA SER A 66 1.84 -9.92 -11.83
C SER A 66 2.23 -9.68 -10.36
N PRO A 67 2.69 -10.72 -9.63
CA PRO A 67 3.22 -10.61 -8.27
C PRO A 67 4.25 -9.49 -8.05
N SER A 68 5.10 -9.26 -9.06
CA SER A 68 6.10 -8.19 -9.10
C SER A 68 5.50 -6.80 -8.86
N CYS A 69 4.25 -6.58 -9.29
CA CYS A 69 3.57 -5.30 -9.12
C CYS A 69 3.38 -4.89 -7.66
N PHE A 70 3.22 -5.85 -6.75
CA PHE A 70 3.09 -5.57 -5.32
C PHE A 70 4.42 -5.14 -4.70
N VAL A 71 5.53 -5.74 -5.15
CA VAL A 71 6.88 -5.37 -4.70
C VAL A 71 7.24 -3.97 -5.20
N VAL A 72 6.96 -3.69 -6.47
CA VAL A 72 7.20 -2.37 -7.08
C VAL A 72 6.30 -1.30 -6.45
N ALA A 73 5.03 -1.61 -6.17
CA ALA A 73 4.13 -0.72 -5.44
C ALA A 73 4.69 -0.34 -4.05
N TYR A 74 5.28 -1.29 -3.32
CA TYR A 74 5.96 -1.00 -2.06
C TYR A 74 7.15 -0.04 -2.26
N VAL A 75 7.97 -0.26 -3.30
CA VAL A 75 9.08 0.65 -3.63
C VAL A 75 8.58 2.06 -3.95
N TYR A 76 7.43 2.20 -4.62
CA TYR A 76 6.81 3.51 -4.86
C TYR A 76 6.35 4.19 -3.57
N LEU A 77 5.72 3.45 -2.65
CA LEU A 77 5.33 3.97 -1.33
C LEU A 77 6.53 4.42 -0.51
N ASP A 78 7.60 3.62 -0.46
CA ASP A 78 8.83 3.95 0.27
C ASP A 78 9.49 5.22 -0.30
N ARG A 79 9.66 5.30 -1.62
CA ARG A 79 10.19 6.51 -2.28
C ARG A 79 9.32 7.73 -2.06
N PHE A 80 8.00 7.57 -2.07
CA PHE A 80 7.06 8.65 -1.80
C PHE A 80 7.21 9.17 -0.35
N SER A 81 7.31 8.27 0.62
CA SER A 81 7.53 8.60 2.03
C SER A 81 8.83 9.37 2.25
N GLN A 82 9.92 8.97 1.57
CA GLN A 82 11.22 9.65 1.66
C GLN A 82 11.21 11.05 1.03
N ARG A 83 10.51 11.22 -0.10
CA ARG A 83 10.46 12.51 -0.81
C ARG A 83 9.49 13.49 -0.19
N GLN A 84 8.44 13.00 0.48
CA GLN A 84 7.38 13.83 1.04
C GLN A 84 7.34 13.70 2.56
N SER A 85 8.39 14.20 3.23
CA SER A 85 8.51 14.18 4.70
C SER A 85 7.35 14.87 5.43
N CYS A 86 6.72 15.87 4.81
CA CYS A 86 5.54 16.56 5.33
C CYS A 86 4.22 15.80 5.16
N PHE A 87 4.21 14.62 4.55
CA PHE A 87 3.00 13.81 4.33
C PHE A 87 3.28 12.34 4.72
N PRO A 88 3.37 12.06 6.03
CA PRO A 88 3.62 10.71 6.51
C PRO A 88 2.46 9.76 6.14
N LEU A 89 2.82 8.53 5.82
CA LEU A 89 1.86 7.46 5.60
C LEU A 89 1.18 7.11 6.92
N ASN A 90 -0.14 7.19 6.98
CA ASN A 90 -0.95 7.05 8.17
C ASN A 90 -2.25 6.30 7.86
N SER A 91 -3.06 6.03 8.87
CA SER A 91 -4.23 5.15 8.67
C SER A 91 -5.39 5.80 7.89
N PHE A 92 -5.31 7.10 7.61
CA PHE A 92 -6.27 7.82 6.80
C PHE A 92 -5.88 7.85 5.32
N ASN A 93 -4.60 7.66 4.99
CA ASN A 93 -4.11 7.74 3.62
C ASN A 93 -3.55 6.43 3.04
N VAL A 94 -3.16 5.46 3.88
CA VAL A 94 -2.47 4.24 3.46
C VAL A 94 -3.24 3.45 2.41
N HIS A 95 -4.56 3.25 2.58
CA HIS A 95 -5.36 2.48 1.61
C HIS A 95 -5.39 3.15 0.24
N ARG A 96 -5.57 4.47 0.17
CA ARG A 96 -5.62 5.23 -1.08
C ARG A 96 -4.25 5.24 -1.77
N LEU A 97 -3.18 5.48 -1.02
CA LEU A 97 -1.82 5.43 -1.54
C LEU A 97 -1.46 4.03 -2.05
N LEU A 98 -1.91 2.98 -1.36
CA LEU A 98 -1.62 1.60 -1.71
C LEU A 98 -2.22 1.22 -3.06
N ILE A 99 -3.53 1.47 -3.27
CA ILE A 99 -4.16 1.15 -4.56
C ILE A 99 -3.57 2.00 -5.68
N THR A 100 -3.28 3.27 -5.44
CA THR A 100 -2.61 4.12 -6.45
C THR A 100 -1.24 3.56 -6.82
N SER A 101 -0.44 3.13 -5.84
CA SER A 101 0.89 2.58 -6.09
C SER A 101 0.82 1.26 -6.86
N VAL A 102 -0.15 0.39 -6.53
CA VAL A 102 -0.39 -0.84 -7.29
C VAL A 102 -0.80 -0.52 -8.72
N LEU A 103 -1.79 0.35 -8.93
CA LEU A 103 -2.25 0.71 -10.28
C LEU A 103 -1.14 1.32 -11.15
N VAL A 104 -0.30 2.20 -10.57
CA VAL A 104 0.86 2.76 -11.27
C VAL A 104 1.87 1.66 -11.62
N SER A 105 2.08 0.70 -10.72
CA SER A 105 2.96 -0.43 -10.98
C SER A 105 2.42 -1.31 -12.10
N VAL A 106 1.14 -1.68 -12.06
CA VAL A 106 0.50 -2.52 -13.10
C VAL A 106 0.63 -1.85 -14.46
N LYS A 107 0.31 -0.56 -14.56
CA LYS A 107 0.42 0.20 -15.81
C LYS A 107 1.83 0.23 -16.41
N PHE A 108 2.87 0.10 -15.57
CA PHE A 108 4.26 0.18 -16.03
C PHE A 108 4.90 -1.18 -16.25
N MET A 109 4.53 -2.18 -15.46
CA MET A 109 5.18 -3.50 -15.44
C MET A 109 4.41 -4.54 -16.26
N ASP A 110 3.09 -4.43 -16.34
CA ASP A 110 2.25 -5.38 -17.06
C ASP A 110 1.80 -4.74 -18.38
N ASP A 111 2.05 -5.42 -19.51
CA ASP A 111 1.78 -4.95 -20.89
C ASP A 111 0.28 -4.98 -21.29
N MET A 112 -0.65 -4.87 -20.33
CA MET A 112 -2.09 -4.90 -20.66
C MET A 112 -2.54 -3.73 -21.54
#